data_AF-A0A520H2S3-F1
#
_entry.id   AF-A0A520H2S3-F1
#
_cell.length_a   1.000
_cell.length_b   1.000
_cell.length_c   1.000
_cell.angle_alpha   90.00
_cell.angle_beta   90.00
_cell.angle_gamma   90.00
#
_symmetry.space_group_name_H-M   'P 1'
#
loop_
_entity.id
_entity.type
_entity.pdbx_description
1 polymer ?
#
loop_
_entity_poly.entity_id
_entity_poly.type
_entity_poly.pdbx_seq_one_letter_code
_entity_poly.pdbx_strand_id
1 'polypeptide(L)' 'FGQHFASRLVTQMYFPGDPLMQYDPMVTGTPEKYRNRLVADFSLDITEPDYALGYQFDIVLRGADETPFENR' A
#
# COMPACT_ATOMS: atom_id res chain seq x y z
N PHE A 1 16.16 -8.89 -3.46
CA PHE A 1 15.18 -8.50 -2.44
C PHE A 1 15.15 -9.54 -1.32
N GLY A 2 15.23 -9.15 -0.04
CA GLY A 2 14.95 -10.05 1.09
C GLY A 2 16.11 -10.48 2.01
N GLN A 3 17.30 -9.87 1.96
CA GLN A 3 18.42 -10.31 2.82
C GLN A 3 18.35 -9.84 4.29
N HIS A 4 17.50 -8.87 4.63
CA HIS A 4 17.44 -8.30 5.98
C HIS A 4 16.02 -8.33 6.55
N PHE A 5 15.86 -8.86 7.77
CA PHE A 5 14.58 -8.92 8.50
C PHE A 5 13.85 -7.57 8.54
N ALA A 6 14.60 -6.47 8.59
CA ALA A 6 14.09 -5.10 8.64
C ALA A 6 13.25 -4.68 7.42
N SER A 7 13.32 -5.39 6.29
CA SER A 7 12.51 -5.09 5.09
C SER A 7 11.32 -6.03 4.91
N ARG A 8 11.02 -6.92 5.88
CA ARG A 8 9.85 -7.80 5.80
C ARG A 8 8.59 -6.98 6.08
N LEU A 9 7.67 -6.93 5.12
CA LEU A 9 6.40 -6.24 5.23
C LEU A 9 5.24 -7.22 5.00
N VAL A 10 4.23 -7.13 5.86
CA VAL A 10 2.89 -7.68 5.62
C VAL A 10 1.94 -6.49 5.64
N THR A 11 1.11 -6.37 4.61
CA THR A 11 0.19 -5.25 4.45
C THR A 11 -1.06 -5.71 3.70
N GLN A 12 -2.06 -4.83 3.59
CA GLN A 12 -3.31 -5.03 2.87
C GLN A 12 -3.53 -3.85 1.91
N MET A 13 -3.94 -4.17 0.68
CA MET A 13 -4.31 -3.20 -0.36
C MET A 13 -5.83 -3.04 -0.38
N TYR A 14 -6.29 -1.82 -0.71
CA TYR A 14 -7.69 -1.43 -0.86
C TYR A 14 -7.95 -0.86 -2.26
N PHE A 15 -9.21 -0.87 -2.68
CA PHE A 15 -9.65 -0.28 -3.95
C PHE A 15 -10.17 1.15 -3.75
N PRO A 16 -10.04 2.03 -4.76
CA PRO A 16 -10.48 3.40 -4.66
C PRO A 16 -12.01 3.48 -4.57
N GLY A 17 -12.50 4.33 -3.67
CA GLY A 17 -13.93 4.58 -3.50
C GLY A 17 -14.70 3.50 -2.73
N ASP A 18 -14.02 2.52 -2.12
CA ASP A 18 -14.69 1.52 -1.26
C ASP A 18 -15.36 2.21 -0.05
N PRO A 19 -16.70 2.17 0.07
CA PRO A 19 -17.43 2.85 1.13
C PRO A 19 -17.21 2.24 2.52
N LEU A 20 -16.66 1.02 2.59
CA LEU A 20 -16.42 0.30 3.85
C LEU A 20 -15.10 0.69 4.52
N MET A 21 -14.17 1.32 3.81
CA MET A 21 -12.84 1.66 4.32
C MET A 21 -12.87 2.49 5.62
N GLN A 22 -13.84 3.39 5.75
CA GLN A 22 -13.98 4.24 6.95
C GLN A 22 -14.35 3.45 8.22
N TYR A 23 -14.85 2.22 8.07
CA TYR A 23 -15.24 1.35 9.17
C TYR A 23 -14.23 0.23 9.45
N ASP A 24 -13.25 0.01 8.56
CA ASP A 24 -12.25 -1.04 8.70
C ASP A 24 -11.20 -0.64 9.76
N PRO A 25 -11.05 -1.41 10.86
CA PRO A 25 -10.00 -1.19 11.86
C PRO A 25 -8.57 -1.23 11.29
N MET A 26 -8.33 -2.01 10.24
CA MET A 26 -7.01 -2.11 9.59
C MET A 26 -6.65 -0.82 8.85
N VAL A 27 -7.62 -0.18 8.19
CA VAL A 27 -7.45 1.15 7.56
C VAL A 27 -7.31 2.23 8.63
N THR A 28 -8.26 2.26 9.57
CA THR A 28 -8.34 3.33 10.57
C THR A 28 -7.18 3.32 11.55
N GLY A 29 -6.57 2.16 11.81
CA GLY A 29 -5.34 2.02 12.59
C GLY A 29 -4.10 2.63 11.93
N THR A 30 -4.12 2.86 10.62
CA THR A 30 -3.05 3.59 9.91
C THR A 30 -3.24 5.11 10.09
N PRO A 31 -2.18 5.90 10.35
CA PRO A 31 -2.30 7.35 10.44
C PRO A 31 -2.92 7.96 9.18
N GLU A 32 -3.88 8.88 9.36
CA GLU A 32 -4.71 9.42 8.28
C GLU A 32 -3.91 9.91 7.08
N LYS A 33 -2.83 10.67 7.33
CA LYS A 33 -1.92 11.19 6.29
C LYS A 33 -1.25 10.13 5.41
N TYR A 34 -1.30 8.85 5.80
CA TYR A 34 -0.68 7.74 5.07
C TYR A 34 -1.68 6.71 4.54
N ARG A 35 -2.97 6.78 4.91
CA ARG A 35 -3.98 5.79 4.50
C ARG A 35 -4.11 5.66 2.99
N ASN A 36 -3.98 6.76 2.26
CA ASN A 36 -4.04 6.76 0.78
C ASN A 36 -2.94 5.88 0.15
N ARG A 37 -1.84 5.59 0.85
CA ARG A 37 -0.79 4.69 0.34
C ARG A 37 -1.18 3.22 0.36
N LEU A 38 -2.29 2.86 1.00
CA LEU A 38 -2.84 1.51 1.01
C LEU A 38 -3.91 1.32 -0.09
N VAL A 39 -4.29 2.38 -0.80
CA VAL A 39 -5.29 2.35 -1.87
C VAL A 39 -4.58 2.24 -3.21
N ALA A 40 -4.97 1.27 -4.02
CA ALA A 40 -4.47 1.14 -5.39
C ALA A 40 -5.10 2.18 -6.32
N ASP A 41 -4.35 2.59 -7.34
CA ASP A 41 -4.82 3.50 -8.37
C ASP A 41 -5.43 2.72 -9.53
N PHE A 42 -6.63 3.09 -9.96
CA PHE A 42 -7.21 2.56 -11.19
C PHE A 42 -6.42 3.08 -12.39
N SER A 43 -6.06 2.18 -13.32
CA SER A 43 -5.28 2.54 -14.51
C SER A 43 -5.88 1.93 -15.77
N LEU A 44 -6.22 2.79 -16.72
CA LEU A 44 -6.68 2.39 -18.04
C LEU A 44 -5.55 1.80 -18.89
N ASP A 45 -4.31 2.22 -18.66
CA ASP A 45 -3.15 1.77 -19.44
C ASP A 45 -2.86 0.27 -19.28
N ILE A 46 -3.24 -0.29 -18.13
CA ILE A 46 -3.11 -1.73 -17.81
C ILE A 46 -4.47 -2.45 -17.73
N THR A 47 -5.56 -1.76 -18.11
CA THR A 47 -6.89 -2.37 -18.23
C THR A 47 -7.00 -3.11 -19.56
N GLU A 48 -7.59 -4.30 -19.54
CA GLU A 48 -7.91 -5.07 -20.74
C GLU A 48 -9.41 -4.93 -21.06
N PRO A 49 -9.77 -4.28 -22.18
CA PRO A 49 -11.16 -4.11 -22.59
C PRO A 49 -11.91 -5.44 -22.63
N ASP A 50 -13.15 -5.43 -22.12
CA ASP A 50 -14.05 -6.59 -22.09
C ASP A 50 -13.53 -7.82 -21.31
N TYR A 51 -12.44 -7.67 -20.54
CA TYR A 51 -11.83 -8.76 -19.79
C TYR A 51 -11.53 -8.40 -18.33
N ALA A 52 -10.69 -7.40 -18.07
CA ALA A 52 -10.22 -7.10 -16.72
C ALA A 52 -9.86 -5.62 -16.51
N LEU A 53 -10.20 -5.09 -15.34
CA LEU A 53 -9.75 -3.76 -14.89
C LEU A 53 -8.32 -3.83 -14.34
N GLY A 54 -7.54 -2.80 -14.65
CA GLY A 54 -6.16 -2.65 -14.18
C GLY A 54 -6.06 -1.75 -12.96
N TYR A 55 -5.30 -2.18 -11.95
CA TYR A 55 -4.97 -1.39 -10.76
C TYR A 55 -3.47 -1.45 -10.48
N GLN A 56 -2.89 -0.29 -10.17
CA GLN A 56 -1.49 -0.17 -9.80
C GLN A 56 -1.37 0.04 -8.28
N PHE A 57 -0.46 -0.71 -7.65
CA PHE A 57 -0.17 -0.60 -6.24
C PHE A 57 1.33 -0.68 -5.98
N ASP A 58 1.93 0.46 -5.64
CA ASP A 58 3.36 0.57 -5.43
C ASP A 58 3.75 0.25 -3.99
N ILE A 59 4.64 -0.73 -3.80
CA ILE A 59 5.15 -1.13 -2.47
C ILE A 59 6.56 -0.58 -2.28
N VAL A 60 6.70 0.35 -1.34
CA VAL A 60 8.00 0.92 -0.95
C VAL A 60 8.48 0.30 0.35
N LEU A 61 9.63 -0.36 0.30
CA LEU A 61 10.31 -0.92 1.48
C LEU A 61 11.40 0.04 1.97
N ARG A 62 11.86 -0.20 3.19
CA ARG A 62 12.94 0.56 3.81
C ARG A 62 14.24 0.48 2.99
N GLY A 63 14.94 1.61 2.87
CA GLY A 63 16.22 1.68 2.15
C GLY A 63 17.33 0.89 2.84
N ALA A 64 18.20 0.22 2.06
CA ALA A 64 19.26 -0.63 2.60
C ALA A 64 20.29 0.12 3.45
N ASP A 65 20.54 1.40 3.13
CA ASP A 65 21.51 2.27 3.82
C ASP A 65 20.87 3.15 4.92
N GLU A 66 19.60 2.92 5.26
CA GLU A 66 18.92 3.77 6.24
C GLU A 66 19.29 3.37 7.67
N THR A 67 20.14 4.19 8.31
CA THR A 67 20.55 4.01 9.72
C THR A 67 19.32 4.02 10.63
N PRO A 68 19.04 2.96 11.43
CA PRO A 68 17.98 3.00 12.42
C PRO A 68 18.33 4.00 13.53
N PHE A 69 17.43 4.93 13.84
CA PHE A 69 17.54 5.81 15.00
C PHE A 69 16.45 5.45 16.02
N GLU A 70 16.81 5.46 17.31
CA GLU A 70 15.94 5.00 18.42
C GLU A 70 14.71 5.89 18.66
N ASN A 71 14.66 7.11 18.12
CA ASN A 71 13.69 8.15 18.50
C ASN A 71 12.76 8.60 17.36
N ARG A 72 12.35 7.71 16.45
CA ARG A 72 11.41 8.07 15.38
C ARG A 72 10.20 7.16 15.31
#